data_AF-A0A962VTI9-F1
#
_entry.id   AF-A0A962VTI9-F1
#
_cell.length_a   1.000
_cell.length_b   1.000
_cell.length_c   1.000
_cell.angle_alpha   90.00
_cell.angle_beta   90.00
_cell.angle_gamma   90.00
#
_symmetry.space_group_name_H-M   'P 1'
#
loop_
_entity.id
_entity.type
_entity.pdbx_description
1 polymer ?
#
loop_
_entity_poly.entity_id
_entity_poly.type
_entity_poly.pdbx_seq_one_letter_code
_entity_poly.pdbx_strand_id
1 'polypeptide(L)'
;MAPQWDEDGSSRGLTLSRRLDHALLLHPQQQARIKSHLPACTVGSLQQQSRMDALIDVIRGIVDAADPHQQLDEIIMIAKRLFPLRDSAKHMNGRGLDRLEPTPSLKYRAAARMA
;
A
#
# COMPACT_ATOMS: atom_id res chain seq x y z
N MET A 1 10.07 12.85 -3.35
CA MET A 1 8.92 13.22 -4.20
C MET A 1 8.08 14.22 -3.43
N ALA A 2 7.99 15.46 -3.91
CA ALA A 2 7.11 16.46 -3.32
C ALA A 2 5.64 16.10 -3.64
N PRO A 3 4.70 16.29 -2.70
CA PRO A 3 3.27 16.17 -2.99
C PRO A 3 2.89 17.21 -4.07
N GLN A 4 2.29 16.74 -5.16
CA GLN A 4 1.79 17.58 -6.25
C GLN A 4 0.38 18.06 -5.88
N TRP A 5 0.28 19.30 -5.42
CA TRP A 5 -0.97 19.95 -4.99
C TRP A 5 -1.63 20.78 -6.11
N ASP A 6 -1.21 20.59 -7.37
CA ASP A 6 -1.82 21.26 -8.52
C ASP A 6 -3.15 20.59 -8.93
N GLU A 7 -4.01 21.33 -9.64
CA GLU A 7 -5.28 20.81 -10.17
C GLU A 7 -5.08 19.55 -11.02
N ASP A 8 -3.95 19.48 -11.74
CA ASP A 8 -3.56 18.32 -12.54
C ASP A 8 -3.15 17.11 -11.68
N GLY A 9 -2.41 17.30 -10.59
CA GLY A 9 -2.08 16.24 -9.64
C GLY A 9 -3.31 15.70 -8.91
N SER A 10 -4.23 16.59 -8.53
CA SER A 10 -5.52 16.25 -7.90
C SER A 10 -6.46 15.47 -8.85
N SER A 11 -6.56 15.93 -10.10
CA SER A 11 -7.46 15.33 -11.10
C SER A 11 -6.96 13.98 -11.63
N ARG A 12 -5.64 13.77 -11.73
CA ARG A 12 -5.06 12.50 -12.19
C ARG A 12 -5.33 11.33 -11.24
N GLY A 13 -5.20 11.54 -9.93
CA GLY A 13 -5.54 10.52 -8.92
C GLY A 13 -7.03 10.18 -8.92
N LEU A 14 -7.89 11.21 -8.99
CA LEU A 14 -9.34 11.05 -9.09
C LEU A 14 -9.75 10.31 -10.37
N THR A 15 -9.09 10.57 -11.49
CA THR A 15 -9.38 9.92 -12.78
C THR A 15 -9.04 8.43 -12.75
N LEU A 16 -7.91 8.03 -12.17
CA LEU A 16 -7.53 6.62 -12.06
C LEU A 16 -8.45 5.87 -11.09
N SER A 17 -8.71 6.44 -9.91
CA SER A 17 -9.63 5.85 -8.92
C SER A 17 -11.00 5.65 -9.54
N ARG A 18 -11.57 6.68 -10.17
CA ARG A 18 -12.90 6.63 -10.79
C ARG A 18 -12.97 5.66 -11.97
N ARG A 19 -11.90 5.53 -12.77
CA ARG A 19 -11.81 4.51 -13.84
C ARG A 19 -11.78 3.10 -13.27
N LEU A 20 -11.05 2.86 -12.17
CA LEU A 20 -11.08 1.58 -11.46
C LEU A 20 -12.46 1.30 -10.88
N ASP A 21 -13.12 2.31 -10.31
CA ASP A 21 -14.47 2.19 -9.77
C ASP A 21 -15.48 1.81 -10.87
N HIS A 22 -15.30 2.32 -12.10
CA HIS A 22 -16.13 1.94 -13.25
C HIS A 22 -15.83 0.51 -13.73
N ALA A 23 -14.59 0.06 -13.70
CA ALA A 23 -14.25 -1.33 -14.03
C ALA A 23 -14.96 -2.33 -13.08
N LEU A 24 -15.21 -1.94 -11.83
CA LEU A 24 -15.93 -2.78 -10.87
C LEU A 24 -17.44 -2.90 -11.16
N LEU A 25 -18.00 -2.06 -12.04
CA LEU A 25 -19.35 -2.29 -12.58
C LEU A 25 -19.41 -3.54 -13.47
N LEU A 26 -18.26 -3.98 -13.99
CA LEU A 26 -18.15 -5.21 -14.77
C LEU A 26 -18.00 -6.46 -13.90
N HIS A 27 -17.87 -6.31 -12.57
CA HIS A 27 -17.79 -7.44 -11.66
C HIS A 27 -19.08 -8.28 -11.73
N PRO A 28 -19.03 -9.62 -11.84
CA PRO A 28 -20.22 -10.45 -12.03
C PRO A 28 -21.32 -10.23 -10.99
N GLN A 29 -20.94 -10.10 -9.71
CA GLN A 29 -21.90 -9.83 -8.63
C GLN A 29 -22.54 -8.44 -8.75
N GLN A 30 -21.79 -7.46 -9.25
CA GLN A 30 -22.31 -6.11 -9.46
C GLN A 30 -23.28 -6.09 -10.64
N GLN A 31 -22.93 -6.75 -11.74
CA GLN A 31 -23.83 -6.93 -12.88
C GLN A 31 -25.11 -7.66 -12.50
N ALA A 32 -25.03 -8.72 -11.70
CA ALA A 32 -26.20 -9.46 -11.22
C ALA A 32 -27.15 -8.54 -10.43
N ARG A 33 -26.61 -7.73 -9.51
CA ARG A 33 -27.41 -6.77 -8.74
C ARG A 33 -28.05 -5.70 -9.61
N ILE A 34 -27.31 -5.14 -10.57
CA ILE A 34 -27.84 -4.14 -11.51
C ILE A 34 -28.99 -4.74 -12.33
N LYS A 35 -28.81 -5.97 -12.86
CA LYS A 35 -29.86 -6.69 -13.60
C LYS A 35 -31.11 -6.97 -12.75
N SER A 36 -30.93 -7.17 -11.45
CA SER A 36 -32.02 -7.41 -10.49
C SER A 36 -32.56 -6.13 -9.83
N HIS A 37 -32.19 -4.94 -10.30
CA HIS A 37 -32.57 -3.64 -9.72
C HIS A 37 -32.23 -3.48 -8.22
N LEU A 38 -31.20 -4.18 -7.76
CA LEU A 38 -30.71 -4.09 -6.39
C LEU A 38 -29.62 -3.02 -6.26
N PRO A 39 -29.44 -2.42 -5.08
CA PRO A 39 -28.35 -1.51 -4.83
C PRO A 39 -26.98 -2.16 -5.07
N ALA A 40 -26.12 -1.41 -5.75
CA ALA A 40 -24.72 -1.72 -5.98
C ALA A 40 -23.96 -2.01 -4.66
N CYS A 41 -23.04 -2.97 -4.69
CA CYS A 41 -22.07 -3.16 -3.61
C CYS A 41 -21.07 -1.99 -3.57
N THR A 42 -20.48 -1.73 -2.40
CA THR A 42 -19.41 -0.74 -2.27
C THR A 42 -18.14 -1.26 -2.94
N VAL A 43 -17.37 -0.36 -3.56
CA VAL A 43 -16.10 -0.70 -4.21
C VAL A 43 -15.14 -1.41 -3.25
N GLY A 44 -15.02 -0.91 -2.01
CA GLY A 44 -14.16 -1.53 -1.00
C GLY A 44 -14.53 -2.99 -0.70
N SER A 45 -15.84 -3.29 -0.61
CA SER A 45 -16.31 -4.65 -0.38
C SER A 45 -15.99 -5.59 -1.55
N LEU A 46 -16.18 -5.11 -2.79
CA LEU A 46 -15.87 -5.88 -4.00
C LEU A 46 -14.39 -6.17 -4.13
N GLN A 47 -13.53 -5.18 -3.83
CA GLN A 47 -12.08 -5.37 -3.83
C GLN A 47 -11.65 -6.36 -2.76
N GLN A 48 -12.21 -6.27 -1.55
CA GLN A 48 -11.90 -7.21 -0.46
C GLN A 48 -12.31 -8.64 -0.83
N GLN A 49 -13.50 -8.81 -1.39
CA GLN A 49 -13.98 -10.10 -1.86
C GLN A 49 -13.09 -10.68 -2.96
N SER A 50 -12.79 -9.87 -4.00
CA SER A 50 -11.92 -10.31 -5.11
C SER A 50 -10.52 -10.71 -4.63
N ARG A 51 -9.96 -9.99 -3.64
CA ARG A 51 -8.66 -10.35 -3.03
C ARG A 51 -8.74 -11.66 -2.27
N MET A 52 -9.84 -11.91 -1.56
CA MET A 52 -10.05 -13.15 -0.82
C MET A 52 -10.24 -14.35 -1.76
N ASP A 53 -11.03 -14.17 -2.83
CA ASP A 53 -11.23 -15.20 -3.85
C ASP A 53 -9.88 -15.59 -4.47
N ALA A 54 -9.07 -14.62 -4.88
CA ALA A 54 -7.73 -14.86 -5.39
C ALA A 54 -6.80 -15.57 -4.38
N LEU A 55 -6.88 -15.20 -3.09
CA LEU A 55 -6.10 -15.86 -2.04
C LEU A 55 -6.53 -17.32 -1.86
N ILE A 56 -7.83 -17.60 -1.87
CA ILE A 56 -8.37 -18.96 -1.77
C ILE A 56 -7.91 -19.79 -2.96
N ASP A 57 -7.93 -19.24 -4.17
CA ASP A 57 -7.46 -19.95 -5.37
C ASP A 57 -5.96 -20.25 -5.31
N VAL A 58 -5.15 -19.34 -4.76
CA VAL A 58 -3.73 -19.60 -4.49
C VAL A 58 -3.56 -20.73 -3.47
N ILE A 59 -4.31 -20.72 -2.37
CA ILE A 59 -4.25 -21.76 -1.34
C ILE A 59 -4.63 -23.13 -1.94
N ARG A 60 -5.71 -23.19 -2.72
CA ARG A 60 -6.12 -24.41 -3.43
C ARG A 60 -5.00 -24.89 -4.36
N GLY A 61 -4.43 -23.99 -5.15
CA GLY A 61 -3.33 -24.30 -6.06
C GLY A 61 -2.09 -24.84 -5.36
N ILE A 62 -1.82 -24.46 -4.11
CA ILE A 62 -0.74 -25.03 -3.28
C ILE A 62 -1.13 -26.43 -2.80
N VAL A 63 -2.35 -26.61 -2.28
CA VAL A 63 -2.83 -27.88 -1.73
C VAL A 63 -2.89 -28.97 -2.81
N ASP A 64 -3.31 -28.61 -4.02
CA ASP A 64 -3.46 -29.53 -5.14
C ASP A 64 -2.14 -29.81 -5.88
N ALA A 65 -1.03 -29.20 -5.46
CA ALA A 65 0.27 -29.34 -6.08
C ALA A 65 0.88 -30.72 -5.87
N ALA A 66 1.73 -31.15 -6.81
CA ALA A 66 2.52 -32.38 -6.66
C ALA A 66 3.53 -32.28 -5.48
N ASP A 67 4.06 -31.08 -5.23
CA ASP A 67 4.86 -30.76 -4.06
C ASP A 67 4.39 -29.41 -3.45
N PRO A 68 3.43 -29.45 -2.50
CA PRO A 68 2.88 -28.26 -1.86
C PRO A 68 3.92 -27.43 -1.11
N HIS A 69 4.96 -28.08 -0.56
CA HIS A 69 5.98 -27.39 0.22
C HIS A 69 6.86 -26.55 -0.68
N GLN A 70 7.31 -27.10 -1.82
CA GLN A 70 8.09 -26.34 -2.79
C GLN A 70 7.29 -25.14 -3.33
N GLN A 71 6.02 -25.35 -3.70
CA GLN A 71 5.20 -24.27 -4.27
C GLN A 71 4.92 -23.16 -3.24
N LEU A 72 4.75 -23.53 -1.96
CA LEU A 72 4.64 -22.56 -0.87
C LEU A 72 5.94 -21.75 -0.71
N ASP A 73 7.10 -22.40 -0.75
CA ASP A 73 8.40 -21.72 -0.64
C ASP A 73 8.63 -20.72 -1.77
N GLU A 74 8.23 -21.05 -3.00
CA GLU A 74 8.28 -20.15 -4.15
C GLU A 74 7.41 -18.89 -3.92
N ILE A 75 6.18 -19.07 -3.42
CA ILE A 75 5.28 -17.95 -3.10
C ILE A 75 5.85 -17.09 -1.97
N ILE A 76 6.40 -17.71 -0.92
CA ILE A 76 7.06 -17.00 0.18
C ILE A 76 8.24 -16.17 -0.34
N MET A 77 9.03 -16.72 -1.25
CA MET A 77 10.16 -16.03 -1.87
C MET A 77 9.70 -14.80 -2.66
N ILE A 78 8.66 -14.96 -3.48
CA ILE A 78 8.06 -13.87 -4.25
C ILE A 78 7.50 -12.79 -3.32
N ALA A 79 6.78 -13.18 -2.26
CA ALA A 79 6.21 -12.25 -1.29
C ALA A 79 7.31 -11.44 -0.58
N LYS A 80 8.38 -12.08 -0.11
CA LYS A 80 9.53 -11.40 0.50
C LYS A 80 10.19 -10.41 -0.46
N ARG A 81 10.27 -10.74 -1.75
CA ARG A 81 10.83 -9.86 -2.79
C ARG A 81 9.92 -8.65 -3.07
N LEU A 82 8.61 -8.84 -3.12
CA LEU A 82 7.65 -7.78 -3.44
C LEU A 82 7.38 -6.83 -2.26
N PHE A 83 7.46 -7.34 -1.03
CA PHE A 83 7.22 -6.59 0.20
C PHE A 83 8.48 -6.52 1.08
N PRO A 84 9.55 -5.89 0.61
CA PRO A 84 10.76 -5.77 1.41
C PRO A 84 10.50 -4.85 2.60
N LEU A 85 11.16 -5.14 3.72
CA LEU A 85 11.24 -4.19 4.83
C LEU A 85 12.10 -3.01 4.37
N ARG A 86 11.50 -1.82 4.30
CA ARG A 86 12.19 -0.61 3.84
C ARG A 86 12.64 0.22 5.02
N ASP A 87 13.82 0.82 4.88
CA ASP A 87 14.28 1.81 5.83
C ASP A 87 13.34 3.01 5.90
N SER A 88 13.11 3.49 7.12
CA SER A 88 12.24 4.63 7.36
C SER A 88 13.04 5.92 7.28
N ALA A 89 12.82 6.68 6.21
CA ALA A 89 13.32 8.05 6.12
C ALA A 89 12.76 8.96 7.23
N LYS A 90 11.55 8.68 7.74
CA LYS A 90 10.92 9.42 8.85
C LYS A 90 11.69 9.25 10.16
N HIS A 91 12.40 8.13 10.33
CA HIS A 91 13.19 7.84 11.53
C HIS A 91 14.68 8.16 11.34
N MET A 92 15.02 8.95 10.33
CA MET A 92 16.40 9.35 10.03
C MET A 92 17.36 8.17 9.74
N ASN A 93 16.85 6.98 9.37
CA ASN A 93 17.69 5.86 8.93
C ASN A 93 18.56 6.29 7.74
N GLY A 94 19.87 6.06 7.84
CA GLY A 94 20.83 6.37 6.78
C GLY A 94 21.06 7.87 6.51
N ARG A 95 20.53 8.77 7.34
CA ARG A 95 20.76 10.22 7.21
C ARG A 95 21.84 10.67 8.19
N GLY A 96 22.86 11.35 7.67
CA GLY A 96 23.78 12.12 8.49
C GLY A 96 23.02 13.26 9.17
N LEU A 97 23.28 13.47 10.46
CA LEU A 97 22.73 14.60 11.22
C LEU A 97 23.48 15.92 10.95
N ASP A 98 24.33 15.94 9.91
CA ASP A 98 25.19 17.04 9.48
C ASP A 98 25.73 17.87 10.65
N ARG A 99 25.62 19.20 10.59
CA ARG A 99 26.22 20.07 11.61
C ARG A 99 25.39 20.06 12.89
N LEU A 100 25.89 19.34 13.90
CA LEU A 100 25.36 19.32 15.26
C LEU A 100 26.05 20.33 16.22
N GLU A 101 27.03 21.08 15.72
CA GLU A 101 27.74 22.06 16.53
C GLU A 101 26.81 23.20 16.99
N PRO A 102 27.03 23.75 18.21
CA PRO A 102 26.29 24.90 18.69
C PRO A 102 26.36 26.07 17.69
N THR A 103 25.19 26.51 17.21
CA THR A 103 25.10 27.74 16.42
C THR A 103 25.17 28.95 17.36
N PRO A 104 25.59 30.14 16.86
CA PRO A 104 25.70 31.33 17.69
C PRO A 104 24.41 31.71 18.43
N SER A 105 23.23 31.36 17.89
CA SER A 105 21.92 31.58 18.51
C SER A 105 21.61 30.60 19.67
N LEU A 106 22.35 29.50 19.80
CA LEU A 106 22.17 28.48 20.84
C LEU A 106 23.15 28.60 22.02
N LYS A 107 24.02 29.63 22.03
CA LYS A 107 25.06 29.85 23.06
C LYS A 107 24.52 29.88 24.49
N TYR A 108 23.30 30.36 24.71
CA TYR A 108 22.73 30.55 26.04
C TYR A 108 22.25 29.26 26.75
N ARG A 109 22.08 28.14 26.03
CA ARG A 109 21.64 26.87 26.65
C ARG A 109 22.78 25.96 27.12
N ALA A 110 23.99 26.13 26.61
CA ALA A 110 25.15 25.36 27.04
C ALA A 110 25.65 25.78 28.44
N ALA A 111 25.53 27.07 28.78
CA ALA A 111 25.94 27.60 30.08
C ALA A 111 25.05 27.15 31.25
N ALA A 112 23.80 26.78 30.99
CA ALA A 112 22.83 26.38 32.02
C ALA A 112 22.95 24.92 32.49
N ARG A 113 23.81 24.12 31.87
CA ARG A 113 23.96 22.67 32.16
C ARG A 113 25.28 22.33 32.88
N MET A 114 26.08 23.34 33.20
CA MET A 114 27.36 23.26 33.90
C MET A 114 27.31 23.94 35.29
N ALA A 115 26.12 24.07 35.86
CA ALA A 115 25.87 24.55 37.22
C ALA A 115 25.21 23.45 38.06
#